data_AF-A0A2J8B6F1-F1
#
_entry.id   AF-A0A2J8B6F1-F1
#
_cell.length_a   1.000
_cell.length_b   1.000
_cell.length_c   1.000
_cell.angle_alpha   90.00
_cell.angle_beta   90.00
_cell.angle_gamma   90.00
#
_symmetry.space_group_name_H-M   'P 1'
#
loop_
_entity.id
_entity.type
_entity.pdbx_description
1 polymer ?
#
loop_
_entity_poly.entity_id
_entity_poly.type
_entity_poly.pdbx_seq_one_letter_code
_entity_poly.pdbx_strand_id
1 'polypeptide(L)'
;MEQLSTHAEESKKLSIIGYLTWIGFAIALIKGDLKDDYFRFHINQSLMIHLAGMAGFFVPVVGLVFSMISLVFWIVALCGAIKGEKRKVPLISDIELLN
;
A
#
# COMPACT_ATOMS: atom_id res chain seq x y z
N MET A 1 -24.67 -2.94 -12.98
CA MET A 1 -23.43 -3.73 -13.14
C MET A 1 -22.27 -2.83 -13.56
N GLU A 2 -22.44 -1.96 -14.55
CA GLU A 2 -21.40 -1.01 -15.02
C GLU A 2 -20.83 -0.08 -13.92
N GLN A 3 -21.68 0.51 -13.08
CA GLN A 3 -21.26 1.37 -11.96
C GLN A 3 -20.41 0.63 -10.90
N LEU A 4 -20.65 -0.67 -10.72
CA LEU A 4 -19.89 -1.49 -9.77
C LEU A 4 -18.49 -1.80 -10.34
N SER A 5 -18.40 -2.06 -11.65
CA SER A 5 -17.13 -2.26 -12.32
C SER A 5 -16.26 -1.00 -12.37
N THR A 6 -16.86 0.19 -12.57
CA THR A 6 -16.11 1.46 -12.57
C THR A 6 -15.52 1.76 -11.19
N HIS A 7 -16.29 1.53 -10.13
CA HIS A 7 -15.82 1.71 -8.76
C HIS A 7 -14.64 0.78 -8.44
N ALA A 8 -14.76 -0.51 -8.77
CA ALA A 8 -13.68 -1.47 -8.55
C ALA A 8 -12.39 -1.10 -9.31
N GLU A 9 -12.50 -0.62 -10.55
CA GLU A 9 -11.35 -0.16 -11.34
C GLU A 9 -10.70 1.11 -10.75
N GLU A 10 -11.50 2.03 -10.20
CA GLU A 10 -11.00 3.23 -9.52
C GLU A 10 -10.26 2.88 -8.22
N SER A 11 -10.85 2.04 -7.36
CA SER A 11 -10.22 1.52 -6.14
C SER A 11 -8.89 0.84 -6.45
N LYS A 12 -8.83 0.06 -7.55
CA LYS A 12 -7.61 -0.58 -8.04
C LYS A 12 -6.54 0.43 -8.47
N LYS A 13 -6.90 1.42 -9.29
CA LYS A 13 -5.97 2.45 -9.74
C LYS A 13 -5.40 3.25 -8.58
N LEU A 14 -6.24 3.71 -7.66
CA LEU A 14 -5.82 4.50 -6.51
C LEU A 14 -4.96 3.67 -5.54
N SER A 15 -5.25 2.38 -5.37
CA SER A 15 -4.40 1.47 -4.59
C SER A 15 -2.99 1.37 -5.16
N ILE A 16 -2.85 1.21 -6.49
CA ILE A 16 -1.55 1.17 -7.16
C ILE A 16 -0.80 2.49 -7.01
N ILE A 17 -1.48 3.62 -7.26
CA ILE A 17 -0.91 4.97 -7.09
C ILE A 17 -0.42 5.16 -5.64
N GLY A 18 -1.17 4.64 -4.68
CA GLY A 18 -0.85 4.70 -3.26
C GLY A 18 0.51 4.10 -2.92
N TYR A 19 1.01 3.11 -3.67
CA TYR A 19 2.30 2.47 -3.42
C TYR A 19 3.50 3.17 -4.07
N LEU A 20 3.31 4.08 -5.03
CA LEU A 20 4.43 4.53 -5.89
C LEU A 20 5.40 5.47 -5.17
N THR A 21 4.87 6.45 -4.45
CA THR A 21 5.66 7.47 -3.72
C THR A 21 4.80 8.05 -2.60
N TRP A 22 5.41 8.79 -1.67
CA TRP A 22 4.67 9.57 -0.67
C TRP A 22 3.67 10.56 -1.30
N ILE A 23 3.98 11.12 -2.47
CA ILE A 23 3.07 12.00 -3.23
C ILE A 23 1.90 11.19 -3.79
N GLY A 24 2.18 10.03 -4.38
CA GLY A 24 1.16 9.09 -4.86
C GLY A 24 0.24 8.61 -3.74
N PHE A 25 0.82 8.27 -2.59
CA PHE A 25 0.10 7.95 -1.36
C PHE A 25 -0.86 9.06 -0.94
N ALA A 26 -0.38 10.31 -0.87
CA ALA A 26 -1.24 11.45 -0.51
C ALA A 26 -2.40 11.66 -1.50
N ILE A 27 -2.13 11.55 -2.81
CA ILE A 27 -3.17 11.64 -3.84
C ILE A 27 -4.20 10.52 -3.69
N ALA A 28 -3.74 9.29 -3.47
CA ALA A 28 -4.62 8.14 -3.26
C ALA A 28 -5.48 8.32 -2.01
N LEU A 29 -4.90 8.81 -0.91
CA LEU A 29 -5.62 9.04 0.34
C LEU A 29 -6.72 10.11 0.21
N ILE A 30 -6.48 11.16 -0.58
CA ILE A 30 -7.47 12.23 -0.82
C ILE A 30 -8.62 11.75 -1.71
N LYS A 31 -8.32 10.92 -2.71
CA LYS A 31 -9.29 10.52 -3.75
C LYS A 31 -10.00 9.20 -3.49
N GLY A 32 -9.38 8.30 -2.73
CA GLY A 32 -9.90 6.95 -2.53
C GLY A 32 -11.00 6.88 -1.48
N ASP A 33 -11.79 5.82 -1.56
CA ASP A 33 -12.87 5.55 -0.60
C ASP A 33 -12.41 4.54 0.45
N LEU A 34 -12.23 4.99 1.70
CA LEU A 34 -11.88 4.12 2.82
C LEU A 34 -12.98 3.11 3.18
N LYS A 35 -14.22 3.30 2.71
CA LYS A 35 -15.30 2.31 2.87
C LYS A 35 -15.13 1.11 1.93
N ASP A 36 -14.33 1.24 0.88
CA ASP A 36 -13.96 0.13 0.02
C ASP A 36 -12.90 -0.73 0.72
N ASP A 37 -13.27 -1.95 1.09
CA ASP A 37 -12.37 -2.84 1.83
C ASP A 37 -11.09 -3.20 1.06
N TYR A 38 -11.09 -3.14 -0.27
CA TYR A 38 -9.90 -3.41 -1.09
C TYR A 38 -8.97 -2.20 -1.08
N PHE A 39 -9.50 -1.00 -1.31
CA PHE A 39 -8.73 0.23 -1.22
C PHE A 39 -8.18 0.43 0.19
N ARG A 40 -9.01 0.28 1.23
CA ARG A 40 -8.62 0.41 2.64
C ARG A 40 -7.49 -0.54 3.01
N PHE A 41 -7.53 -1.78 2.52
CA PHE A 41 -6.45 -2.75 2.73
C PHE A 41 -5.13 -2.26 2.12
N HIS A 42 -5.14 -1.87 0.83
CA HIS A 42 -3.93 -1.48 0.12
C HIS A 42 -3.36 -0.13 0.58
N ILE A 43 -4.21 0.84 0.97
CA ILE A 43 -3.73 2.14 1.46
C ILE A 43 -3.10 2.02 2.85
N ASN A 44 -3.65 1.21 3.75
CA ASN A 44 -3.02 0.89 5.04
C ASN A 44 -1.68 0.18 4.86
N GLN A 45 -1.64 -0.84 4.01
CA GLN A 45 -0.41 -1.56 3.70
C GLN A 45 0.63 -0.66 3.03
N SER A 46 0.21 0.26 2.16
CA SER A 46 1.08 1.26 1.56
C SER A 46 1.68 2.21 2.60
N LEU A 47 0.86 2.77 3.49
CA LEU A 47 1.31 3.65 4.57
C LEU A 47 2.41 2.97 5.41
N MET A 48 2.19 1.70 5.74
CA MET A 48 3.13 0.97 6.56
C MET A 48 4.46 0.68 5.86
N ILE A 49 4.43 0.35 4.57
CA ILE A 49 5.66 0.17 3.78
C ILE A 49 6.42 1.50 3.65
N HIS A 50 5.71 2.60 3.46
CA HIS A 50 6.29 3.94 3.42
C HIS A 50 6.96 4.32 4.75
N LEU A 51 6.31 4.03 5.89
CA LEU A 51 6.86 4.25 7.23
C LEU A 51 8.07 3.33 7.52
N ALA A 52 8.01 2.06 7.10
CA ALA A 52 9.14 1.14 7.20
C ALA A 52 10.35 1.64 6.40
N GLY A 53 10.13 2.13 5.18
CA GLY A 53 11.17 2.75 4.36
C GLY A 53 11.83 3.96 5.03
N MET A 54 11.05 4.82 5.69
CA MET A 54 11.58 5.95 6.47
C MET A 54 12.38 5.51 7.69
N ALA A 55 11.90 4.51 8.43
CA ALA A 55 12.59 4.02 9.63
C ALA A 55 13.98 3.45 9.33
N GLY A 56 14.14 2.79 8.17
CA GLY A 56 15.42 2.28 7.69
C GLY A 56 16.51 3.34 7.48
N PHE A 57 16.15 4.62 7.35
CA PHE A 57 17.12 5.70 7.16
C PHE A 57 17.95 6.03 8.41
N PHE A 58 17.41 5.78 9.61
CA PHE A 58 18.01 6.24 10.87
C PHE A 58 19.11 5.32 11.43
N VAL A 59 19.29 4.10 10.87
CA VAL A 59 20.28 3.12 11.37
C VAL A 59 21.11 2.56 10.20
N PRO A 60 22.40 2.90 10.03
CA PRO A 60 23.13 2.63 8.78
C PRO A 60 23.24 1.15 8.37
N VAL A 61 23.52 0.25 9.31
CA VAL A 61 23.75 -1.18 9.00
C VAL A 61 22.46 -1.99 9.10
N VAL A 62 21.67 -1.78 10.15
CA VAL A 62 20.36 -2.46 10.32
C VAL A 62 19.35 -1.99 9.27
N GLY A 63 19.40 -0.71 8.92
CA GLY A 63 18.54 -0.09 7.92
C GLY A 63 18.79 -0.61 6.50
N LEU A 64 20.01 -1.06 6.18
CA LEU A 64 20.27 -1.69 4.88
C LEU A 64 19.56 -3.04 4.76
N VAL A 65 19.67 -3.91 5.77
CA VAL A 65 18.99 -5.21 5.77
C VAL A 65 17.48 -5.02 5.80
N PHE A 66 17.00 -4.07 6.62
CA PHE A 66 15.59 -3.76 6.74
C PHE A 66 15.00 -3.15 5.46
N SER A 67 15.75 -2.30 4.75
CA SER A 67 15.30 -1.71 3.48
C SER A 67 15.20 -2.76 2.37
N MET A 68 16.09 -3.74 2.33
CA MET A 68 16.00 -4.88 1.40
C MET A 68 14.74 -5.72 1.64
N ILE A 69 14.41 -6.03 2.90
CA ILE A 69 13.17 -6.74 3.25
C ILE A 69 11.93 -5.90 2.88
N SER A 70 11.96 -4.61 3.21
CA SER A 70 10.87 -3.68 2.91
C SER A 70 10.64 -3.55 1.40
N LEU A 71 11.70 -3.57 0.59
CA LEU A 71 11.61 -3.57 -0.86
C LEU A 71 10.91 -4.83 -1.39
N VAL A 72 11.24 -6.01 -0.85
CA VAL A 72 10.54 -7.26 -1.22
C VAL A 72 9.05 -7.16 -0.89
N PHE A 73 8.71 -6.67 0.30
CA PHE A 73 7.32 -6.47 0.69
C PHE A 73 6.59 -5.45 -0.19
N TRP A 74 7.25 -4.37 -0.58
CA TRP A 74 6.73 -3.40 -1.53
C TRP A 74 6.40 -4.04 -2.89
N ILE A 75 7.32 -4.84 -3.45
CA ILE A 75 7.08 -5.53 -4.72
C ILE A 75 5.88 -6.49 -4.61
N VAL A 76 5.83 -7.31 -3.55
CA VAL A 76 4.73 -8.28 -3.36
C VAL A 76 3.38 -7.57 -3.19
N ALA A 77 3.35 -6.49 -2.40
CA ALA A 77 2.16 -5.67 -2.19
C ALA A 77 1.66 -5.02 -3.49
N LEU A 78 2.57 -4.41 -4.25
CA LEU A 78 2.28 -3.78 -5.53
C LEU A 78 1.79 -4.80 -6.56
N CYS A 79 2.42 -5.97 -6.65
CA CYS A 79 1.95 -7.06 -7.52
C CYS A 79 0.54 -7.53 -7.13
N GLY A 80 0.21 -7.61 -5.84
CA GLY A 80 -1.14 -7.89 -5.36
C GLY A 80 -2.14 -6.85 -5.87
N ALA A 81 -1.83 -5.57 -5.71
CA ALA A 81 -2.69 -4.47 -6.18
C ALA A 81 -2.90 -4.48 -7.71
N ILE A 82 -1.85 -4.78 -8.48
CA ILE A 82 -1.94 -4.90 -9.95
C ILE A 82 -2.85 -6.07 -10.35
N LYS A 83 -2.83 -7.16 -9.59
CA LYS A 83 -3.69 -8.33 -9.82
C LYS A 83 -5.11 -8.18 -9.28
N GLY A 84 -5.39 -7.16 -8.47
CA GLY A 84 -6.69 -7.03 -7.79
C GLY A 84 -6.82 -7.98 -6.60
N GLU A 85 -5.71 -8.43 -6.03
CA GLU A 85 -5.66 -9.39 -4.93
C GLU A 85 -5.21 -8.70 -3.63
N LYS A 86 -5.93 -8.93 -2.53
CA LYS A 86 -5.51 -8.50 -1.18
C LYS A 86 -4.38 -9.38 -0.67
N ARG A 87 -3.18 -9.19 -1.20
CA ARG A 87 -2.00 -9.98 -0.83
C ARG A 87 -1.36 -9.41 0.43
N LYS A 88 -1.59 -10.09 1.54
CA LYS A 88 -0.97 -9.80 2.83
C LYS A 88 0.54 -10.04 2.78
N VAL A 89 1.33 -9.03 3.14
CA VAL A 89 2.74 -9.19 3.49
C VAL A 89 2.90 -9.42 5.01
N PRO A 90 3.74 -10.38 5.42
CA PRO A 90 4.00 -10.66 6.83
C PRO A 90 4.43 -9.39 7.60
N LEU A 91 4.13 -9.33 8.89
CA LEU A 91 4.38 -8.22 9.84
C LEU A 91 3.46 -6.99 9.75
N ILE A 92 2.80 -6.73 8.62
CA ILE A 92 2.22 -5.40 8.35
C ILE A 92 0.71 -5.42 8.08
N SER A 93 0.16 -6.56 7.64
CA SER A 93 -1.17 -6.60 7.00
C SER A 93 -2.38 -6.60 7.93
N ASP A 94 -2.16 -6.70 9.25
CA ASP A 94 -3.23 -6.71 10.26
C ASP A 94 -3.29 -5.38 11.04
N ILE A 95 -2.46 -4.39 10.68
CA ILE A 95 -2.45 -3.07 11.29
C ILE A 95 -3.28 -2.12 10.41
N GLU A 96 -4.47 -1.77 10.88
CA GLU A 96 -5.33 -0.74 10.28
C GLU A 96 -5.10 0.59 11.00
N LEU A 97 -4.37 1.51 10.37
CA LEU A 97 -4.15 2.88 10.86
C LEU A 97 -5.20 3.86 10.32
N LEU A 98 -5.80 3.52 9.18
CA LEU A 98 -6.80 4.30 8.47
C LEU A 98 -8.09 3.47 8.44
N ASN A 99 -9.15 4.02 9.02
CA ASN A 99 -10.47 3.41 9.14
C ASN A 99 -11.53 4.22 8.38
#